data_AF-A0A2N9XTD7-F1
#
_entry.id   AF-A0A2N9XTD7-F1
#
_cell.length_a   1.000
_cell.length_b   1.000
_cell.length_c   1.000
_cell.angle_alpha   90.00
_cell.angle_beta   90.00
_cell.angle_gamma   90.00
#
_symmetry.space_group_name_H-M   'P 1'
#
loop_
_entity.id
_entity.type
_entity.pdbx_description
1 polymer ?
#
loop_
_entity_poly.entity_id
_entity_poly.type
_entity_poly.pdbx_seq_one_letter_code
_entity_poly.pdbx_strand_id
1 'polypeptide(L)' 'MKEYKVIIYQESMLSSLFLGSAKVDPIKFSEFLNKHAQQGWRVVTTEKDMRRMLLFWSREAYVVIMEKDRM' A
#
# COMPACT_ATOMS: atom_id res chain seq x y z
N MET A 1 7.81 -13.36 20.37
CA MET A 1 8.49 -13.35 19.04
C MET A 1 7.80 -12.32 18.15
N LYS A 2 8.46 -11.73 17.15
CA LYS A 2 7.77 -10.83 16.19
C LYS A 2 7.08 -11.62 15.09
N GLU A 3 5.87 -11.21 14.72
CA GLU A 3 5.15 -11.66 13.53
C GLU A 3 5.21 -10.54 12.49
N TYR A 4 5.60 -10.87 11.26
CA TYR A 4 5.70 -9.90 10.15
C TYR A 4 4.57 -10.07 9.15
N LYS A 5 4.09 -8.96 8.62
CA LYS A 5 3.13 -8.90 7.52
C LYS A 5 3.65 -7.97 6.44
N VAL A 6 3.65 -8.43 5.20
CA VAL A 6 4.05 -7.65 4.03
C VAL A 6 2.82 -7.46 3.14
N ILE A 7 2.50 -6.21 2.80
CA ILE A 7 1.34 -5.87 1.99
C ILE A 7 1.77 -4.98 0.84
N ILE A 8 1.31 -5.28 -0.37
CA ILE A 8 1.42 -4.38 -1.51
C ILE A 8 0.11 -3.59 -1.59
N TYR A 9 0.16 -2.32 -1.17
CA TYR A 9 -0.96 -1.41 -1.29
C TYR A 9 -0.95 -0.73 -2.67
N GLN A 10 -2.08 -0.77 -3.37
CA GLN A 10 -2.22 -0.18 -4.70
C GLN A 10 -3.70 0.14 -4.99
N GLU A 11 -4.02 1.29 -5.59
CA GLU A 11 -5.41 1.73 -5.85
C GLU A 11 -6.09 0.96 -6.99
N SER A 12 -7.35 0.53 -6.86
CA SER A 12 -8.01 -0.28 -7.88
C SER A 12 -8.10 0.40 -9.26
N MET A 13 -8.03 -0.43 -10.32
CA MET A 13 -7.85 -0.02 -11.71
C MET A 13 -8.99 0.86 -12.27
N LEU A 14 -10.19 0.82 -11.66
CA LEU A 14 -11.34 1.62 -12.08
C LEU A 14 -11.11 3.13 -11.94
N SER A 15 -10.24 3.60 -11.04
CA SER A 15 -9.88 5.03 -10.95
C SER A 15 -8.83 5.44 -12.00
N SER A 16 -7.97 4.50 -12.42
CA SER A 16 -6.82 4.76 -13.29
C SER A 16 -7.14 4.81 -14.79
N LEU A 17 -8.27 4.25 -15.23
CA LEU A 17 -8.68 4.24 -16.63
C LEU A 17 -9.11 5.63 -17.15
N PHE A 18 -9.45 6.57 -16.26
CA PHE A 18 -9.93 7.91 -16.64
C PHE A 18 -8.92 9.04 -16.44
N LEU A 19 -7.86 8.85 -15.66
CA LEU A 19 -6.89 9.90 -15.30
C LEU A 19 -5.48 9.29 -15.37
N GLY A 20 -4.72 9.64 -16.40
CA GLY A 20 -3.46 9.02 -16.85
C GLY A 20 -2.27 8.94 -15.87
N SER A 21 -2.48 9.10 -14.56
CA SER A 21 -1.53 8.71 -13.52
C SER A 21 -2.30 8.44 -12.22
N ALA A 22 -2.50 7.16 -11.88
CA ALA A 22 -3.10 6.80 -10.60
C ALA A 22 -2.04 6.88 -9.50
N LYS A 23 -1.97 8.06 -8.86
CA LYS A 23 -1.26 8.22 -7.59
C LYS A 23 -2.06 7.58 -6.48
N VAL A 24 -1.36 7.15 -5.43
CA VAL A 24 -2.02 6.66 -4.21
C VAL A 24 -2.70 7.83 -3.49
N ASP A 25 -3.97 7.68 -3.15
CA ASP A 25 -4.71 8.64 -2.31
C ASP A 25 -4.20 8.54 -0.86
N PRO A 26 -3.62 9.62 -0.30
CA PRO A 26 -3.10 9.59 1.06
C PRO A 26 -4.19 9.37 2.13
N ILE A 27 -5.45 9.73 1.86
CA ILE A 27 -6.57 9.53 2.79
C ILE A 27 -6.85 8.03 2.88
N LYS A 28 -7.06 7.36 1.74
CA LYS A 28 -7.32 5.91 1.70
C LYS A 28 -6.14 5.10 2.22
N PHE A 29 -4.91 5.54 1.92
CA PHE A 29 -3.71 4.89 2.45
C PHE A 29 -3.63 5.02 3.97
N SER A 30 -3.95 6.20 4.52
CA SER A 30 -4.01 6.41 5.97
C SER A 30 -5.09 5.54 6.64
N GLU A 31 -6.27 5.43 6.04
CA GLU A 31 -7.33 4.54 6.52
C GLU A 31 -6.90 3.07 6.52
N PHE A 32 -6.21 2.64 5.47
CA PHE A 32 -5.63 1.30 5.37
C PHE A 32 -4.63 1.04 6.51
N LEU A 33 -3.72 1.98 6.79
CA LEU A 33 -2.75 1.86 7.89
C LEU A 33 -3.46 1.83 9.25
N ASN A 34 -4.44 2.71 9.47
CA ASN A 34 -5.20 2.78 10.71
C ASN A 34 -5.97 1.48 11.01
N LYS A 35 -6.57 0.85 9.99
CA LYS A 35 -7.24 -0.46 10.13
C LYS A 35 -6.27 -1.55 10.61
N HIS A 36 -5.02 -1.52 10.15
CA HIS A 36 -3.99 -2.47 10.58
C HIS A 36 -3.44 -2.13 11.97
N ALA A 37 -3.28 -0.85 12.27
CA ALA A 37 -2.88 -0.39 13.60
C ALA A 37 -3.88 -0.83 14.68
N GLN A 38 -5.20 -0.79 14.40
CA GLN A 38 -6.24 -1.30 15.30
C GLN A 38 -6.12 -2.80 15.57
N GLN A 39 -5.51 -3.57 14.67
CA GLN A 39 -5.22 -4.99 14.84
C GLN A 39 -3.86 -5.25 15.52
N GLY A 40 -3.19 -4.20 15.99
CA GLY A 40 -1.89 -4.28 16.67
C GLY A 40 -0.67 -4.29 15.75
N TRP A 41 -0.84 -4.05 14.44
CA TRP A 41 0.29 -3.98 13.50
C TRP A 41 0.96 -2.61 13.53
N ARG A 42 2.27 -2.60 13.65
CA ARG A 42 3.12 -1.41 13.53
C ARG A 42 3.85 -1.42 12.19
N VAL A 43 3.87 -0.29 11.49
CA VAL A 43 4.68 -0.13 10.26
C VAL A 43 6.17 -0.09 10.63
N VAL A 44 6.96 -0.92 9.96
CA VAL A 44 8.42 -0.96 10.05
C VAL A 44 9.05 -0.09 8.97
N THR A 45 8.63 -0.29 7.72
CA THR A 45 9.07 0.50 6.58
C THR A 45 8.03 0.47 5.46
N THR A 46 8.13 1.46 4.57
CA THR A 46 7.36 1.53 3.34
C THR A 46 8.28 1.87 2.19
N GLU A 47 8.21 1.08 1.12
CA GLU A 47 8.94 1.33 -0.12
C GLU A 47 7.96 1.68 -1.22
N LYS A 48 8.25 2.76 -1.95
CA LYS A 48 7.46 3.16 -3.13
C LYS A 48 7.90 2.32 -4.32
N ASP A 49 6.93 1.68 -4.95
CA ASP A 49 7.10 0.84 -6.14
C ASP A 49 6.33 1.47 -7.30
N MET A 50 6.99 1.67 -8.44
CA MET A 50 6.37 2.19 -9.65
C MET A 50 6.32 1.08 -10.69
N ARG A 51 5.12 0.52 -10.89
CA ARG A 51 4.91 -0.61 -11.80
C ARG A 51 4.52 -0.12 -13.17
N ARG A 52 5.36 -0.40 -14.16
CA ARG A 52 5.04 -0.17 -15.57
C ARG A 52 3.94 -1.13 -16.01
N MET A 53 2.91 -0.58 -16.64
CA MET A 53 1.82 -1.28 -17.32
C MET A 53 1.99 -1.10 -18.84
N LEU A 54 0.98 -1.47 -19.64
CA LEU A 54 1.03 -1.38 -21.10
C LEU A 54 1.30 0.05 -21.61
N LEU A 55 1.98 0.16 -22.76
CA LEU A 55 2.35 1.40 -23.44
C LEU A 55 3.05 2.42 -22.49
N PHE A 56 2.28 3.39 -21.98
CA PHE A 56 2.73 4.49 -21.13
C PHE A 56 2.05 4.52 -19.76
N TRP A 57 1.21 3.54 -19.44
CA TRP A 57 0.59 3.50 -18.13
C TRP A 57 1.60 3.03 -17.09
N SER A 58 1.68 3.73 -15.97
CA SER A 58 2.42 3.30 -14.79
C SER A 58 1.52 3.49 -13.57
N ARG A 59 1.68 2.60 -12.59
CA ARG A 59 0.92 2.65 -11.35
C ARG A 59 1.84 2.73 -10.15
N GLU A 60 1.47 3.61 -9.24
CA GLU A 60 2.09 3.70 -7.94
C GLU A 60 1.54 2.60 -7.02
N ALA A 61 2.46 1.90 -6.36
CA ALA A 61 2.19 0.94 -5.31
C ALA A 61 3.14 1.21 -4.14
N TYR A 62 2.76 0.76 -2.95
CA TYR A 62 3.62 0.77 -1.77
C TYR A 62 3.78 -0.64 -1.24
N VAL A 63 5.02 -1.07 -1.04
CA VAL A 63 5.32 -2.25 -0.25
C VAL A 63 5.38 -1.80 1.21
N VAL A 64 4.44 -2.26 2.02
CA VAL A 64 4.33 -1.91 3.43
C VAL A 64 4.71 -3.13 4.26
N ILE A 65 5.78 -3.00 5.04
CA ILE A 65 6.23 -4.03 5.97
C ILE A 65 5.76 -3.64 7.37
N MET A 66 5.05 -4.55 8.02
CA MET A 66 4.50 -4.38 9.35
C MET A 66 4.95 -5.49 10.28
N GLU A 67 4.99 -5.20 11.58
CA GLU A 67 5.24 -6.18 12.63
C GLU A 67 4.23 -6.07 13.77
N LYS A 68 4.00 -7.17 14.50
CA LYS A 68 3.32 -7.19 15.80
C LYS A 68 3.94 -8.24 16.70
N ASP A 69 3.66 -8.16 17.99
CA ASP A 69 4.06 -9.21 18.93
C ASP A 69 3.18 -10.46 18.76
N ARG A 70 3.83 -11.61 18.59
CA ARG A 70 3.19 -12.93 18.62
C ARG A 70 3.05 -13.36 20.07
N MET A 71 1.80 -13.41 20.55
CA MET A 71 1.43 -14.06 21.82
C MET A 71 1.57 -15.58 21.72
#